data_AF-A0A8U0L868-F1
#
_entry.id   AF-A0A8U0L868-F1
#
_cell.length_a   1.000
_cell.length_b   1.000
_cell.length_c   1.000
_cell.angle_alpha   90.00
_cell.angle_beta   90.00
_cell.angle_gamma   90.00
#
_symmetry.space_group_name_H-M   'P 1'
#
loop_
_entity.id
_entity.type
_entity.pdbx_description
1 polymer ?
#
loop_
_entity_poly.entity_id
_entity_poly.type
_entity_poly.pdbx_seq_one_letter_code
_entity_poly.pdbx_strand_id
1 'polypeptide(L)'
;MPGIGVRTASSILLGIGGDIANFTSAAHLAAYAGIAPVTGQSGTSIKGERPARGGNKRLKNALWQSSFVAGTKHPPSIAYYKRKREQGKHHNAAIICLARRRCDVIYSMLKNGALYQEPALAA
;
A
#
# COMPACT_ATOMS: atom_id res chain seq x y z
N MET A 1 -5.27 -3.22 -12.78
CA MET A 1 -5.37 -3.49 -11.32
C MET A 1 -6.69 -2.93 -10.79
N PRO A 2 -7.58 -3.76 -10.21
CA PRO A 2 -8.87 -3.34 -9.70
C PRO A 2 -8.76 -2.29 -8.58
N GLY A 3 -9.66 -1.31 -8.55
CA GLY A 3 -9.64 -0.22 -7.58
C GLY A 3 -8.64 0.90 -7.89
N ILE A 4 -8.09 0.96 -9.11
CA ILE A 4 -7.32 2.11 -9.60
C ILE A 4 -8.01 2.63 -10.86
N GLY A 5 -8.57 3.85 -10.79
CA GLY A 5 -9.04 4.59 -11.96
C GLY A 5 -7.95 5.49 -12.53
N VAL A 6 -8.19 6.09 -13.70
CA VAL A 6 -7.21 6.94 -14.41
C VAL A 6 -6.64 8.04 -13.51
N ARG A 7 -7.50 8.81 -12.81
CA ARG A 7 -7.05 9.87 -11.90
C ARG A 7 -6.15 9.36 -10.76
N THR A 8 -6.51 8.21 -10.18
CA THR A 8 -5.72 7.57 -9.12
C THR A 8 -4.39 7.04 -9.66
N ALA A 9 -4.40 6.43 -10.85
CA ALA A 9 -3.19 5.97 -11.53
C ALA A 9 -2.23 7.13 -11.80
N SER A 10 -2.73 8.23 -12.38
CA SER A 10 -1.94 9.44 -12.62
C SER A 10 -1.38 10.01 -11.32
N SER A 11 -2.18 10.06 -10.25
CA SER A 11 -1.73 10.53 -8.94
C SER A 11 -0.63 9.65 -8.34
N ILE A 12 -0.70 8.33 -8.54
CA ILE A 12 0.32 7.38 -8.11
C ILE A 12 1.61 7.61 -8.90
N LEU A 13 1.53 7.67 -10.24
CA LEU A 13 2.69 7.87 -11.10
C LEU A 13 3.39 9.22 -10.85
N LEU A 14 2.61 10.29 -10.73
CA LEU A 14 3.12 11.62 -10.34
C LEU A 14 3.73 11.59 -8.93
N GLY A 15 3.11 10.86 -8.00
CA GLY A 15 3.61 10.70 -6.65
C GLY A 15 4.93 9.93 -6.56
N ILE A 16 5.17 8.99 -7.47
CA ILE A 16 6.42 8.23 -7.59
C ILE A 16 7.54 9.09 -8.21
N GLY A 17 7.20 10.09 -9.02
CA GLY A 17 8.19 10.96 -9.67
C GLY A 17 8.68 10.43 -11.01
N GLY A 18 7.88 9.62 -11.71
CA GLY A 18 8.15 9.18 -13.08
C GLY A 18 9.01 7.93 -13.22
N ASP A 19 10.08 7.80 -12.45
CA ASP A 19 10.97 6.62 -12.51
C ASP A 19 10.99 5.81 -11.20
N ILE A 20 10.60 4.54 -11.31
CA ILE A 20 10.59 3.57 -10.21
C ILE A 20 12.01 3.13 -9.81
N ALA A 21 13.01 3.30 -10.68
CA ALA A 21 14.40 2.92 -10.42
C ALA A 21 15.02 3.69 -9.25
N ASN A 22 14.48 4.88 -8.91
CA ASN A 22 14.85 5.64 -7.72
C ASN A 22 14.56 4.89 -6.41
N PHE A 23 13.70 3.87 -6.45
CA PHE A 23 13.34 3.05 -5.29
C PHE A 23 14.00 1.67 -5.37
N THR A 24 14.99 1.45 -4.50
CA THR A 24 15.71 0.17 -4.39
C THR A 24 14.81 -1.02 -4.06
N SER A 25 13.68 -0.78 -3.37
CA SER A 25 12.73 -1.83 -3.01
C SER A 25 11.30 -1.29 -2.85
N ALA A 26 10.32 -2.19 -2.87
CA ALA A 26 8.94 -1.85 -2.57
C ALA A 26 8.75 -1.32 -1.13
N ALA A 27 9.58 -1.77 -0.18
CA ALA A 27 9.59 -1.23 1.17
C ALA A 27 10.06 0.23 1.21
N HIS A 28 11.06 0.58 0.39
CA HIS A 28 11.52 1.97 0.23
C HIS A 28 10.39 2.84 -0.34
N LEU A 29 9.68 2.38 -1.38
CA LEU A 29 8.52 3.09 -1.91
C LEU A 29 7.41 3.27 -0.86
N ALA A 30 7.10 2.23 -0.08
CA ALA A 30 6.07 2.31 0.95
C ALA A 30 6.45 3.24 2.12
N ALA A 31 7.74 3.31 2.47
CA ALA A 31 8.26 4.26 3.44
C ALA A 31 8.16 5.70 2.92
N TYR A 32 8.57 5.93 1.67
CA TYR A 32 8.42 7.22 0.98
C TYR A 32 6.96 7.68 0.90
N ALA A 33 6.04 6.76 0.60
CA ALA A 33 4.60 7.02 0.59
C ALA A 33 4.00 7.24 1.98
N GLY A 34 4.73 6.97 3.08
CA GLY A 34 4.20 7.06 4.44
C GLY A 34 3.12 6.02 4.76
N ILE A 35 3.20 4.84 4.13
CA ILE A 35 2.30 3.70 4.35
C ILE A 35 2.97 2.60 5.19
N ALA A 36 4.30 2.48 5.10
CA ALA A 36 5.04 1.58 5.97
C ALA A 36 4.88 1.99 7.45
N PRO A 37 4.73 1.03 8.38
CA PRO A 37 4.81 1.34 9.81
C PRO A 37 6.20 1.90 10.13
N VAL A 38 6.26 2.77 11.14
CA VAL A 38 7.51 3.34 11.65
C VAL A 38 7.73 2.78 13.04
N THR A 39 8.92 2.26 13.29
CA THR A 39 9.33 1.82 14.63
C THR A 39 9.37 3.04 15.56
N GLY A 40 8.63 2.98 16.67
CA GLY A 40 8.67 4.00 17.70
C GLY A 40 9.85 3.77 18.63
N GLN A 41 11.01 4.38 18.37
CA GLN A 41 12.14 4.29 19.29
C GLN A 41 12.27 5.59 20.11
N SER A 42 12.39 5.46 21.44
CA SER A 42 12.74 6.56 22.34
C SER A 42 13.98 6.17 23.14
N GLY A 43 15.13 6.76 22.82
CA GLY A 43 16.42 6.36 23.39
C GLY A 43 16.73 4.89 23.08
N THR A 44 16.92 4.07 24.12
CA THR A 44 17.17 2.62 24.03
C THR A 44 15.90 1.77 23.98
N SER A 45 14.71 2.34 24.20
CA SER A 45 13.46 1.59 24.23
C SER A 45 12.77 1.57 22.86
N ILE A 46 12.46 0.37 22.36
CA ILE A 46 11.65 0.13 21.16
C ILE A 46 10.19 -0.01 21.58
N LYS A 47 9.40 1.06 21.42
CA LYS A 47 7.96 1.10 21.65
C LYS A 47 7.19 0.76 20.37
N GLY A 48 7.23 -0.53 19.99
CA GLY A 48 6.40 -1.11 18.94
C GLY A 48 6.39 -0.35 17.60
N GLU A 49 5.35 -0.60 16.82
CA GLU A 49 5.13 0.03 15.51
C GLU A 49 4.01 1.07 15.59
N ARG A 50 4.23 2.24 14.96
CA ARG A 50 3.22 3.29 14.83
C ARG A 50 2.97 3.64 13.35
N PRO A 51 1.78 4.15 13.00
CA PRO A 51 1.54 4.68 11.67
C PRO A 51 2.51 5.81 11.33
N ALA A 52 3.06 5.80 10.11
CA ALA A 52 3.88 6.91 9.62
C ALA A 52 3.08 8.22 9.57
N ARG A 53 3.62 9.26 10.19
CA ARG A 53 3.08 10.64 10.12
C ARG A 53 3.71 11.47 8.99
N GLY A 54 4.88 11.05 8.49
CA GLY A 54 5.59 11.67 7.36
C GLY A 54 5.31 10.98 6.02
N GLY A 55 6.07 11.36 4.99
CA GLY A 55 5.99 10.81 3.63
C GLY A 55 5.10 11.64 2.68
N ASN A 56 5.03 11.19 1.43
CA ASN A 56 4.25 11.85 0.38
C ASN A 56 2.74 11.64 0.60
N LYS A 57 2.07 12.65 1.18
CA LYS A 57 0.64 12.60 1.52
C LYS A 57 -0.27 12.37 0.30
N ARG A 58 0.10 12.89 -0.87
CA ARG A 58 -0.70 12.70 -2.11
C ARG A 58 -0.66 11.24 -2.53
N LEU A 59 0.54 10.64 -2.55
CA LEU A 59 0.73 9.23 -2.85
C LEU A 59 0.02 8.34 -1.82
N LYS A 60 0.14 8.67 -0.53
CA LYS A 60 -0.57 7.99 0.55
C LYS A 60 -2.08 7.96 0.33
N ASN A 61 -2.67 9.11 0.04
CA ASN A 61 -4.11 9.25 -0.15
C ASN A 61 -4.58 8.47 -1.39
N ALA A 62 -3.83 8.52 -2.50
CA ALA A 62 -4.15 7.76 -3.71
C ALA A 62 -4.14 6.24 -3.44
N LEU A 63 -3.13 5.75 -2.72
CA LEU A 63 -3.04 4.34 -2.34
C LEU A 63 -4.13 3.93 -1.33
N TRP A 64 -4.49 4.82 -0.41
CA TRP A 64 -5.58 4.59 0.55
C TRP A 64 -6.93 4.48 -0.16
N GLN A 65 -7.27 5.44 -1.02
CA GLN A 65 -8.49 5.42 -1.83
C GLN A 65 -8.57 4.17 -2.69
N SER A 66 -7.45 3.81 -3.31
CA SER A 66 -7.36 2.61 -4.12
C SER A 66 -7.64 1.34 -3.33
N SER A 67 -7.12 1.29 -2.10
CA SER A 67 -7.30 0.15 -1.19
C SER A 67 -8.71 0.07 -0.63
N PHE A 68 -9.33 1.22 -0.36
CA PHE A 68 -10.72 1.29 0.08
C PHE A 68 -11.67 0.70 -0.97
N VAL A 69 -11.52 1.09 -2.24
CA VAL A 69 -12.34 0.55 -3.34
C VAL A 69 -12.03 -0.93 -3.60
N ALA A 70 -10.75 -1.31 -3.56
CA ALA A 70 -10.38 -2.71 -3.77
C ALA A 70 -10.89 -3.61 -2.63
N GLY A 71 -10.89 -3.12 -1.39
CA GLY A 71 -11.40 -3.83 -0.22
C GLY A 71 -12.91 -4.09 -0.23
N THR A 72 -13.65 -3.53 -1.19
CA THR A 72 -15.10 -3.74 -1.36
C THR A 72 -15.47 -4.43 -2.67
N LYS A 73 -14.65 -4.28 -3.74
CA LYS A 73 -15.00 -4.76 -5.09
C LYS A 73 -14.11 -5.88 -5.64
N HIS A 74 -12.94 -6.13 -5.05
CA HIS A 74 -11.98 -7.12 -5.57
C HIS A 74 -11.87 -8.33 -4.63
N PRO A 75 -12.32 -9.53 -5.01
CA PRO A 75 -12.42 -10.68 -4.10
C PRO A 75 -11.12 -10.99 -3.35
N PRO A 76 -9.93 -11.04 -3.98
CA PRO A 76 -8.67 -11.25 -3.25
C PRO A 76 -8.34 -10.14 -2.23
N SER A 77 -8.71 -8.89 -2.52
CA SER A 77 -8.52 -7.76 -1.61
C SER A 77 -9.51 -7.79 -0.46
N ILE A 78 -10.76 -8.17 -0.72
CA ILE A 78 -11.82 -8.34 0.30
C ILE A 78 -11.39 -9.43 1.29
N ALA A 79 -10.93 -10.58 0.79
CA ALA A 79 -10.44 -11.68 1.64
C ALA A 79 -9.27 -11.23 2.52
N TYR A 80 -8.29 -10.52 1.95
CA TYR A 80 -7.17 -9.97 2.73
C TYR A 80 -7.63 -8.96 3.79
N TYR A 81 -8.55 -8.05 3.43
CA TYR A 81 -9.10 -7.06 4.35
C TYR A 81 -9.85 -7.74 5.51
N LYS A 82 -10.73 -8.70 5.23
CA LYS A 82 -11.45 -9.47 6.26
C LYS A 82 -10.50 -10.20 7.20
N ARG A 83 -9.51 -10.91 6.67
CA ARG A 83 -8.46 -11.56 7.47
C ARG A 83 -7.74 -10.59 8.39
N LYS A 84 -7.47 -9.35 7.95
CA LYS A 84 -6.86 -8.32 8.80
C LYS A 84 -7.81 -7.80 9.89
N ARG A 85 -9.11 -7.72 9.60
CA ARG A 85 -10.14 -7.38 10.60
C ARG A 85 -10.28 -8.47 11.67
N GLU A 86 -10.26 -9.74 11.27
CA GLU A 86 -10.29 -10.91 12.17
C GLU A 86 -9.05 -10.97 13.07
N GLN A 87 -7.88 -10.51 12.58
CA GLN A 87 -6.67 -10.32 13.38
C GLN A 87 -6.75 -9.13 14.37
N GLY A 88 -7.95 -8.58 14.61
CA GLY A 88 -8.18 -7.48 15.56
C GLY A 88 -7.79 -6.08 15.06
N LYS A 89 -7.39 -5.91 13.79
CA LYS A 89 -7.03 -4.58 13.27
C LYS A 89 -8.28 -3.73 13.07
N HIS A 90 -8.25 -2.47 13.52
CA HIS A 90 -9.28 -1.47 13.20
C HIS A 90 -9.41 -1.25 11.68
N HIS A 91 -10.56 -0.74 11.24
CA HIS A 91 -10.87 -0.53 9.81
C HIS A 91 -9.73 0.20 9.07
N ASN A 92 -9.33 1.37 9.55
CA ASN A 92 -8.27 2.18 8.92
C ASN A 92 -6.93 1.44 8.89
N ALA A 93 -6.60 0.68 9.94
CA ALA A 93 -5.38 -0.11 9.99
C ALA A 93 -5.41 -1.25 8.96
N ALA A 94 -6.54 -1.95 8.81
CA ALA A 94 -6.72 -2.99 7.81
C ALA A 94 -6.62 -2.43 6.37
N ILE A 95 -7.17 -1.24 6.11
CA ILE A 95 -7.03 -0.56 4.81
C ILE A 95 -5.56 -0.17 4.55
N ILE A 96 -4.83 0.33 5.56
CA ILE A 96 -3.40 0.64 5.42
C ILE A 96 -2.59 -0.63 5.15
N CYS A 97 -2.89 -1.75 5.82
CA CYS A 97 -2.25 -3.04 5.52
C CYS A 97 -2.52 -3.49 4.08
N LEU A 98 -3.73 -3.25 3.54
CA LEU A 98 -4.05 -3.54 2.15
C LEU A 98 -3.31 -2.57 1.20
N ALA A 99 -3.21 -1.29 1.55
CA ALA A 99 -2.45 -0.29 0.80
C ALA A 99 -0.97 -0.64 0.73
N ARG A 100 -0.39 -1.14 1.82
CA ARG A 100 0.99 -1.63 1.87
C ARG A 100 1.20 -2.76 0.86
N ARG A 101 0.33 -3.77 0.86
CA ARG A 101 0.40 -4.90 -0.08
C ARG A 101 0.22 -4.43 -1.54
N ARG A 102 -0.69 -3.49 -1.77
CA ARG A 102 -0.94 -2.93 -3.12
C ARG A 102 0.23 -2.11 -3.62
N CYS A 103 0.93 -1.41 -2.73
CA CYS A 103 2.17 -0.70 -3.05
C CYS A 103 3.26 -1.66 -3.54
N ASP A 104 3.39 -2.86 -2.94
CA ASP A 104 4.33 -3.90 -3.41
C ASP A 104 4.00 -4.38 -4.83
N VAL A 105 2.71 -4.57 -5.12
CA VAL A 105 2.25 -4.98 -6.45
C VAL A 105 2.54 -3.89 -7.48
N ILE A 106 2.23 -2.63 -7.17
CA ILE A 106 2.51 -1.48 -8.06
C ILE A 106 4.01 -1.38 -8.33
N TYR A 107 4.85 -1.49 -7.30
CA TYR A 107 6.30 -1.47 -7.46
C TYR A 107 6.78 -2.57 -8.42
N SER A 108 6.27 -3.80 -8.23
CA SER A 108 6.65 -4.95 -9.06
C SER A 108 6.20 -4.80 -10.52
N MET A 109 4.99 -4.27 -10.75
CA MET A 109 4.47 -3.98 -12.09
C MET A 109 5.34 -2.94 -12.80
N LEU A 110 5.66 -1.84 -12.13
CA LEU A 110 6.47 -0.76 -12.71
C LEU A 110 7.91 -1.21 -12.95
N LYS A 111 8.51 -1.95 -12.02
CA LYS A 111 9.89 -2.44 -12.14
C LYS A 111 10.06 -3.42 -13.31
N ASN A 112 9.08 -4.31 -13.51
CA ASN A 112 9.17 -5.36 -14.52
C ASN A 112 8.50 -4.98 -15.85
N GLY A 113 7.90 -3.79 -15.95
CA GLY A 113 7.08 -3.41 -17.11
C GLY A 113 5.88 -4.34 -17.33
N ALA A 114 5.42 -5.02 -16.28
CA ALA A 114 4.41 -6.07 -16.36
C ALA A 114 3.01 -5.56 -15.99
N LEU A 115 2.00 -6.08 -16.67
CA LEU A 115 0.60 -5.81 -16.32
C LEU A 115 0.21 -6.53 -15.02
N TYR A 116 -0.82 -5.99 -14.37
CA TYR A 116 -1.38 -6.60 -13.16
C TYR A 116 -1.90 -8.01 -13.48
N GLN A 117 -1.39 -8.99 -12.76
CA GLN A 117 -1.91 -10.36 -12.78
C GLN A 117 -2.73 -10.58 -11.50
N GLU A 118 -3.93 -11.12 -11.66
CA GLU A 118 -4.77 -11.44 -10.52
C GLU A 118 -4.19 -12.65 -9.78
N PRO A 119 -3.96 -12.55 -8.46
CA PRO A 119 -3.50 -13.71 -7.71
C PRO A 119 -4.59 -14.78 -7.75
N ALA A 120 -4.21 -16.03 -8.03
CA ALA A 120 -5.10 -17.16 -7.88
C ALA A 120 -5.74 -17.10 -6.47
N LEU A 121 -7.07 -17.19 -6.39
CA LEU A 121 -7.73 -17.29 -5.10
C LEU A 121 -7.13 -18.54 -4.42
N ALA A 122 -6.46 -18.36 -3.28
CA ALA A 122 -6.14 -19.49 -2.43
C ALA A 122 -7.48 -20.11 -2.03
N ALA A 123 -7.71 -21.33 -2.50
CA ALA A 123 -8.90 -22.14 -2.21
C ALA A 123 -9.03 -22.41 -0.71
#